data_AF-A0A087VMS9-F1
#
_entry.id   AF-A0A087VMS9-F1
#
_cell.length_a   1.000
_cell.length_b   1.000
_cell.length_c   1.000
_cell.angle_alpha   90.00
_cell.angle_beta   90.00
_cell.angle_gamma   90.00
#
_symmetry.space_group_name_H-M   'P 1'
#
loop_
_entity.id
_entity.type
_entity.pdbx_description
1 polymer ?
#
loop_
_entity_poly.entity_id
_entity_poly.type
_entity_poly.pdbx_seq_one_letter_code
_entity_poly.pdbx_strand_id
1 'polypeptide(L)'
;LSNSSLNRNIRVIRKRFRDVFEKGSLDDAKRLYMDGQEVAVVYYREGYVPENYNQQNWEARLLLERSRAVKCPDIATQLAGTKKVQQELSQPGMLERLLPGRAEAVARIRATFAGLYSLDMGEEGDKIAATAIADPNRFVLKPQREGGGNNLYGEELRQVLEKIRDSPERTSYILMDKIKPQPSMNYLLRAHSPLEVSECISELGIFGVYVRQGKEMVMNKAAGHLLRTKAIEHADGGVAAGVAVLDTPYLV
;
A
#
# COMPACT_ATOMS: atom_id res chain seq x y z
N LEU A 1 24.57 1.61 9.84
CA LEU A 1 24.10 2.90 9.27
C LEU A 1 23.61 3.78 10.42
N SER A 2 24.45 4.70 10.88
CA SER A 2 24.15 5.65 11.95
C SER A 2 23.15 6.70 11.42
N ASN A 3 21.89 6.61 11.85
CA ASN A 3 20.87 7.61 11.54
C ASN A 3 21.17 8.90 12.31
N SER A 4 21.74 9.88 11.63
CA SER A 4 22.00 11.24 12.13
C SER A 4 20.74 12.08 12.42
N SER A 5 19.54 11.49 12.35
CA SER A 5 18.25 12.16 12.59
C SER A 5 17.63 11.92 13.98
N LEU A 6 18.28 11.16 14.87
CA LEU A 6 17.76 10.84 16.22
C LEU A 6 18.03 11.89 17.31
N ASN A 7 18.64 13.04 16.98
CA ASN A 7 18.88 14.15 17.92
C ASN A 7 17.61 15.01 18.18
N ARG A 8 16.51 14.38 18.60
CA ARG A 8 15.30 15.09 19.05
C ARG A 8 14.85 14.74 20.46
N ASN A 9 15.67 13.99 21.22
CA ASN A 9 15.33 13.53 22.57
C ASN A 9 13.98 12.78 22.64
N ILE A 10 13.58 12.13 21.54
CA ILE A 10 12.36 11.31 21.47
C ILE A 10 12.76 9.86 21.70
N ARG A 11 12.21 9.25 22.74
CA ARG A 11 12.41 7.83 23.03
C ARG A 11 11.55 6.96 22.13
N VAL A 12 12.13 5.90 21.59
CA VAL A 12 11.43 4.86 20.81
C VAL A 12 11.53 3.54 21.55
N ILE A 13 10.40 2.85 21.69
CA ILE A 13 10.33 1.45 22.14
C ILE A 13 9.78 0.60 21.00
N ARG A 14 10.33 -0.61 20.81
CA ARG A 14 9.87 -1.56 19.79
C ARG A 14 9.11 -2.68 20.48
N LYS A 15 7.88 -2.93 20.05
CA LYS A 15 6.97 -3.92 20.63
C LYS A 15 6.25 -4.67 19.52
N ARG A 16 6.03 -5.97 19.71
CA ARG A 16 5.14 -6.79 18.88
C ARG A 16 3.71 -6.64 19.39
N PHE A 17 2.72 -7.03 18.58
CA PHE A 17 1.32 -7.05 19.02
C PHE A 17 1.12 -7.88 20.29
N ARG A 18 1.82 -9.01 20.42
CA ARG A 18 1.80 -9.84 21.64
C ARG A 18 2.23 -9.06 22.89
N ASP A 19 3.26 -8.22 22.80
CA ASP A 19 3.70 -7.42 23.96
C ASP A 19 2.63 -6.40 24.36
N VAL A 20 1.95 -5.81 23.37
CA VAL A 20 0.85 -4.87 23.59
C VAL A 20 -0.36 -5.57 24.19
N PHE A 21 -0.67 -6.79 23.74
CA PHE A 21 -1.73 -7.60 24.33
C PHE A 21 -1.43 -7.93 25.80
N GLU A 22 -0.21 -8.36 26.11
CA GLU A 22 0.17 -8.79 27.46
C GLU A 22 0.39 -7.62 28.44
N LYS A 23 0.87 -6.47 27.97
CA LYS A 23 1.37 -5.38 28.84
C LYS A 23 0.81 -4.00 28.52
N GLY A 24 0.08 -3.85 27.42
CA GLY A 24 -0.53 -2.59 27.02
C GLY A 24 -1.78 -2.32 27.85
N SER A 25 -1.91 -1.09 28.33
CA SER A 25 -3.08 -0.67 29.09
C SER A 25 -3.51 0.74 28.70
N LEU A 26 -4.78 1.03 28.97
CA LEU A 26 -5.34 2.36 28.84
C LEU A 26 -5.75 2.85 30.23
N ASP A 27 -5.45 4.09 30.56
CA ASP A 27 -6.03 4.73 31.74
C ASP A 27 -7.48 5.21 31.46
N ASP A 28 -8.11 5.85 32.46
CA ASP A 28 -9.47 6.38 32.35
C ASP A 28 -9.62 7.42 31.24
N ALA A 29 -8.55 8.20 31.01
CA ALA A 29 -8.47 9.17 29.93
C ALA A 29 -8.08 8.56 28.57
N LYS A 30 -8.01 7.23 28.45
CA LYS A 30 -7.58 6.49 27.25
C LYS A 30 -6.15 6.80 26.79
N ARG A 31 -5.28 7.30 27.66
CA ARG A 31 -3.83 7.38 27.39
C ARG A 31 -3.25 5.97 27.36
N LEU A 32 -2.43 5.69 26.35
CA LEU A 32 -1.80 4.39 26.19
C LEU A 32 -0.57 4.30 27.07
N TYR A 33 -0.44 3.22 27.84
CA TYR A 33 0.75 2.92 28.60
C TYR A 33 1.37 1.60 28.14
N MET A 34 2.70 1.59 28.06
CA MET A 34 3.52 0.40 27.85
C MET A 34 4.65 0.40 28.88
N ASP A 35 4.78 -0.67 29.66
CA ASP A 35 5.80 -0.80 30.72
C ASP A 35 5.85 0.45 31.65
N GLY A 36 4.68 0.98 32.02
CA GLY A 36 4.55 2.16 32.89
C GLY A 36 4.84 3.51 32.24
N GLN A 37 5.12 3.57 30.93
CA GLN A 37 5.39 4.80 30.20
C GLN A 37 4.23 5.16 29.27
N GLU A 38 3.82 6.43 29.29
CA GLU A 38 2.81 6.94 28.36
C GLU A 38 3.35 6.95 26.92
N VAL A 39 2.57 6.42 25.99
CA VAL A 39 2.89 6.36 24.56
C VAL A 39 2.12 7.43 23.82
N ALA A 40 2.85 8.39 23.23
CA ALA A 40 2.25 9.48 22.46
C ALA A 40 1.94 9.08 21.00
N VAL A 41 2.74 8.22 20.39
CA VAL A 41 2.63 7.83 18.97
C VAL A 41 2.81 6.33 18.81
N VAL A 42 1.92 5.70 18.05
CA VAL A 42 2.01 4.30 17.60
C VAL A 42 2.39 4.31 16.13
N TYR A 43 3.61 3.91 15.83
CA TYR A 43 4.11 3.80 14.45
C TYR A 43 4.15 2.35 14.01
N TYR A 44 3.24 1.96 13.13
CA TYR A 44 3.12 0.58 12.67
C TYR A 44 4.24 0.25 11.67
N ARG A 45 4.93 -0.86 11.93
CA ARG A 45 5.88 -1.52 11.01
C ARG A 45 5.49 -2.97 10.73
N GLU A 46 4.30 -3.35 11.17
CA GLU A 46 3.64 -4.66 11.07
C GLU A 46 2.12 -4.39 11.08
N GLY A 47 1.30 -5.35 10.68
CA GLY A 47 -0.16 -5.24 10.73
C GLY A 47 -0.80 -4.82 9.41
N TYR A 48 -0.09 -5.04 8.30
CA TYR A 48 -0.58 -4.79 6.94
C TYR A 48 -0.82 -6.09 6.15
N VAL A 49 -0.47 -7.26 6.72
CA VAL A 49 -0.80 -8.58 6.15
C VAL A 49 -1.57 -9.44 7.15
N PRO A 50 -2.48 -10.33 6.70
CA PRO A 50 -3.29 -11.18 7.59
C PRO A 50 -2.48 -12.06 8.53
N GLU A 51 -1.29 -12.51 8.12
CA GLU A 51 -0.42 -13.41 8.88
C GLU A 51 0.11 -12.74 10.17
N ASN A 52 0.03 -11.40 10.26
CA ASN A 52 0.34 -10.67 11.48
C ASN A 52 -0.78 -10.76 12.52
N TYR A 53 -1.92 -11.36 12.21
CA TYR A 53 -3.11 -11.32 13.04
C TYR A 53 -3.62 -12.70 13.46
N ASN A 54 -3.48 -12.98 14.74
CA ASN A 54 -4.34 -13.91 15.48
C ASN A 54 -5.33 -13.12 16.35
N GLN A 55 -6.19 -13.80 17.12
CA GLN A 55 -7.16 -13.16 18.01
C GLN A 55 -6.54 -12.13 18.97
N GLN A 56 -5.41 -12.48 19.60
CA GLN A 56 -4.70 -11.58 20.54
C GLN A 56 -4.15 -10.34 19.83
N ASN A 57 -3.63 -10.50 18.62
CA ASN A 57 -3.10 -9.38 17.85
C ASN A 57 -4.21 -8.45 17.36
N TRP A 58 -5.40 -8.99 17.07
CA TRP A 58 -6.60 -8.18 16.81
C TRP A 58 -7.00 -7.36 18.04
N GLU A 59 -7.01 -7.96 19.22
CA GLU A 59 -7.31 -7.28 20.48
C GLU A 59 -6.26 -6.19 20.80
N ALA A 60 -4.98 -6.48 20.59
CA ALA A 60 -3.91 -5.49 20.70
C ALA A 60 -4.11 -4.32 19.72
N ARG A 61 -4.43 -4.60 18.45
CA ARG A 61 -4.71 -3.56 17.46
C ARG A 61 -5.88 -2.68 17.89
N LEU A 62 -6.97 -3.30 18.37
CA LEU A 62 -8.13 -2.58 18.88
C LEU A 62 -7.78 -1.69 20.08
N LEU A 63 -6.97 -2.19 21.02
CA LEU A 63 -6.50 -1.42 22.18
C LEU A 63 -5.70 -0.18 21.74
N LEU A 64 -4.78 -0.34 20.78
CA LEU A 64 -3.99 0.76 20.23
C LEU A 64 -4.89 1.81 19.56
N GLU A 65 -5.83 1.39 18.70
CA GLU A 65 -6.72 2.31 17.98
C GLU A 65 -7.65 3.09 18.92
N ARG A 66 -8.15 2.44 19.99
CA ARG A 66 -8.98 3.07 21.03
C ARG A 66 -8.24 4.06 21.92
N SER A 67 -6.91 4.06 21.89
CA SER A 67 -6.10 4.97 22.69
C SER A 67 -6.06 6.39 22.13
N ARG A 68 -5.68 7.36 22.97
CA ARG A 68 -5.39 8.75 22.58
C ARG A 68 -4.07 8.93 21.84
N ALA A 69 -3.21 7.91 21.79
CA ALA A 69 -1.97 7.98 21.03
C ALA A 69 -2.28 8.27 19.56
N VAL A 70 -1.41 9.02 18.89
CA VAL A 70 -1.51 9.24 17.43
C VAL A 70 -1.08 7.97 16.73
N LYS A 71 -1.91 7.45 15.82
CA LYS A 71 -1.57 6.26 15.03
C LYS A 71 -0.99 6.67 13.69
N CYS A 72 0.03 5.95 13.24
CA CYS A 72 0.67 6.13 11.95
C CYS A 72 0.78 4.77 11.23
N PRO A 73 -0.19 4.43 10.36
CA PRO A 73 -1.49 5.08 10.14
C PRO A 73 -2.55 4.69 11.19
N ASP A 74 -3.60 5.50 11.38
CA ASP A 74 -4.85 5.05 12.02
C ASP A 74 -5.61 4.07 11.12
N ILE A 75 -6.58 3.34 11.67
CA ILE A 75 -7.30 2.29 10.92
C ILE A 75 -8.03 2.84 9.68
N ALA A 76 -8.58 4.05 9.74
CA ALA A 76 -9.25 4.67 8.60
C ALA A 76 -8.25 5.04 7.49
N THR A 77 -7.08 5.54 7.86
CA THR A 77 -5.99 5.83 6.92
C THR A 77 -5.42 4.55 6.30
N GLN A 78 -5.36 3.44 7.05
CA GLN A 78 -5.01 2.14 6.47
C GLN A 78 -6.06 1.68 5.45
N LEU A 79 -7.36 1.81 5.75
CA LEU A 79 -8.43 1.47 4.81
C LEU A 79 -8.40 2.34 3.55
N ALA A 80 -8.04 3.62 3.67
CA ALA A 80 -7.87 4.52 2.53
C ALA A 80 -6.77 4.06 1.56
N GLY A 81 -5.82 3.23 2.02
CA GLY A 81 -4.77 2.64 1.18
C GLY A 81 -5.18 1.38 0.42
N THR A 82 -6.41 0.88 0.62
CA THR A 82 -6.87 -0.35 -0.06
C THR A 82 -7.00 -0.14 -1.56
N LYS A 83 -6.81 -1.23 -2.32
CA LYS A 83 -6.94 -1.22 -3.78
C LYS A 83 -8.38 -0.89 -4.20
N LYS A 84 -9.39 -1.32 -3.45
CA LYS A 84 -10.79 -0.92 -3.68
C LYS A 84 -10.98 0.60 -3.55
N VAL A 85 -10.45 1.24 -2.51
CA VAL A 85 -10.52 2.71 -2.40
C VAL A 85 -9.77 3.39 -3.57
N GLN A 86 -8.60 2.89 -3.96
CA GLN A 86 -7.89 3.39 -5.14
C GLN A 86 -8.77 3.34 -6.40
N GLN A 87 -9.48 2.24 -6.65
CA GLN A 87 -10.39 2.10 -7.78
C GLN A 87 -11.60 3.03 -7.67
N GLU A 88 -12.24 3.13 -6.50
CA GLU A 88 -13.39 4.02 -6.30
C GLU A 88 -13.02 5.49 -6.49
N LEU A 89 -11.81 5.90 -6.10
CA LEU A 89 -11.32 7.27 -6.32
C LEU A 89 -11.19 7.64 -7.81
N SER A 90 -11.06 6.66 -8.71
CA SER A 90 -10.97 6.89 -10.15
C SER A 90 -12.32 7.15 -10.82
N GLN A 91 -13.43 6.89 -10.13
CA GLN A 91 -14.77 7.09 -10.68
C GLN A 91 -15.05 8.58 -10.96
N PRO A 92 -15.80 8.91 -12.03
CA PRO A 92 -16.19 10.28 -12.32
C PRO A 92 -16.86 10.98 -11.12
N GLY A 93 -16.42 12.20 -10.80
CA GLY A 93 -16.96 13.01 -9.70
C GLY A 93 -16.45 12.64 -8.30
N MET A 94 -15.75 11.52 -8.12
CA MET A 94 -15.31 11.09 -6.78
C MET A 94 -14.23 11.97 -6.18
N LEU A 95 -13.22 12.36 -6.96
CA LEU A 95 -12.19 13.30 -6.50
C LEU A 95 -12.78 14.68 -6.19
N GLU A 96 -13.72 15.17 -7.02
CA GLU A 96 -14.40 16.44 -6.82
C GLU A 96 -15.19 16.45 -5.50
N ARG A 97 -15.86 15.33 -5.18
CA ARG A 97 -16.59 15.17 -3.91
C ARG A 97 -15.67 15.25 -2.69
N LEU A 98 -14.47 14.68 -2.78
CA LEU A 98 -13.50 14.64 -1.67
C LEU A 98 -12.62 15.88 -1.57
N LEU A 99 -12.43 16.59 -2.68
CA LEU A 99 -11.58 17.79 -2.79
C LEU A 99 -12.38 18.96 -3.40
N PRO A 100 -13.49 19.38 -2.75
CA PRO A 100 -14.35 20.43 -3.29
C PRO A 100 -13.57 21.75 -3.45
N GLY A 101 -13.75 22.41 -4.59
CA GLY A 101 -13.07 23.67 -4.93
C GLY A 101 -11.58 23.53 -5.26
N ARG A 102 -11.03 22.33 -5.40
CA ARG A 102 -9.60 22.09 -5.69
C ARG A 102 -9.36 21.52 -7.08
N ALA A 103 -9.90 22.18 -8.10
CA ALA A 103 -9.88 21.70 -9.49
C ALA A 103 -8.48 21.33 -10.00
N GLU A 104 -7.46 22.14 -9.71
CA GLU A 104 -6.08 21.84 -10.12
C GLU A 104 -5.51 20.59 -9.45
N ALA A 105 -5.79 20.39 -8.15
CA ALA A 105 -5.34 19.20 -7.44
C ALA A 105 -6.03 17.94 -7.99
N VAL A 106 -7.34 18.05 -8.25
CA VAL A 106 -8.13 16.99 -8.89
C VAL A 106 -7.54 16.64 -10.25
N ALA A 107 -7.24 17.63 -11.09
CA ALA A 107 -6.65 17.41 -12.41
C ALA A 107 -5.29 16.70 -12.32
N ARG A 108 -4.40 17.14 -11.41
CA ARG A 108 -3.10 16.50 -11.21
C ARG A 108 -3.22 15.06 -10.71
N ILE A 109 -4.11 14.78 -9.76
CA ILE A 109 -4.33 13.42 -9.24
C ILE A 109 -4.88 12.51 -10.35
N ARG A 110 -5.93 12.97 -11.05
CA ARG A 110 -6.58 12.22 -12.13
C ARG A 110 -5.61 11.87 -13.26
N ALA A 111 -4.70 12.77 -13.60
CA ALA A 111 -3.69 12.52 -14.62
C ALA A 111 -2.75 11.34 -14.30
N THR A 112 -2.66 10.92 -13.04
CA THR A 112 -1.84 9.77 -12.62
C THR A 112 -2.59 8.44 -12.61
N PHE A 113 -3.91 8.44 -12.82
CA PHE A 113 -4.70 7.21 -12.81
C PHE A 113 -4.54 6.45 -14.12
N ALA A 114 -4.23 5.15 -14.02
CA ALA A 114 -4.48 4.21 -15.09
C ALA A 114 -5.96 3.78 -15.09
N GLY A 115 -6.39 2.94 -16.04
CA GLY A 115 -7.71 2.32 -15.95
C GLY A 115 -7.81 1.43 -14.71
N LEU A 116 -8.82 1.68 -13.91
CA LEU A 116 -9.14 0.99 -12.65
C LEU A 116 -10.60 0.62 -12.70
N TYR A 117 -10.90 -0.67 -12.50
CA TYR A 117 -12.23 -1.21 -12.76
C TYR A 117 -12.72 -2.05 -11.59
N SER A 118 -13.99 -1.86 -11.25
CA SER A 118 -14.66 -2.70 -10.26
C SER A 118 -14.99 -4.06 -10.85
N LEU A 119 -14.91 -5.10 -10.03
CA LEU A 119 -15.44 -6.43 -10.34
C LEU A 119 -16.76 -6.68 -9.59
N ASP A 120 -17.43 -5.66 -9.08
CA ASP A 120 -18.71 -5.84 -8.38
C ASP A 120 -19.76 -6.56 -9.26
N MET A 121 -20.71 -7.25 -8.62
CA MET A 121 -21.78 -7.95 -9.34
C MET A 121 -22.62 -6.97 -10.16
N GLY A 122 -22.88 -7.30 -11.44
CA GLY A 122 -23.65 -6.45 -12.36
C GLY A 122 -22.96 -6.24 -13.71
N GLU A 123 -23.66 -5.57 -14.63
CA GLU A 123 -23.29 -5.47 -16.06
C GLU A 123 -21.86 -4.94 -16.28
N GLU A 124 -21.46 -3.89 -15.55
CA GLU A 124 -20.12 -3.31 -15.68
C GLU A 124 -19.02 -4.30 -15.26
N GLY A 125 -19.21 -4.94 -14.10
CA GLY A 125 -18.31 -5.97 -13.57
C GLY A 125 -18.26 -7.21 -14.47
N ASP A 126 -19.39 -7.64 -15.02
CA ASP A 126 -19.47 -8.79 -15.93
C ASP A 126 -18.71 -8.52 -17.23
N LYS A 127 -18.90 -7.32 -17.79
CA LYS A 127 -18.23 -6.89 -19.01
C LYS A 127 -16.72 -6.79 -18.83
N ILE A 128 -16.26 -6.19 -17.73
CA ILE A 128 -14.82 -6.05 -17.51
C ILE A 128 -14.18 -7.40 -17.16
N ALA A 129 -14.85 -8.27 -16.40
CA ALA A 129 -14.37 -9.63 -16.15
C ALA A 129 -14.22 -10.42 -17.46
N ALA A 130 -15.23 -10.39 -18.34
CA ALA A 130 -15.15 -11.04 -19.65
C ALA A 130 -14.02 -10.46 -20.52
N THR A 131 -13.83 -9.14 -20.49
CA THR A 131 -12.73 -8.47 -21.21
C THR A 131 -11.36 -8.92 -20.70
N ALA A 132 -11.21 -9.03 -19.38
CA ALA A 132 -9.96 -9.46 -18.73
C ALA A 132 -9.65 -10.93 -18.98
N ILE A 133 -10.68 -11.79 -19.02
CA ILE A 133 -10.54 -13.19 -19.42
C ILE A 133 -10.10 -13.26 -20.88
N ALA A 134 -10.68 -12.48 -21.79
CA ALA A 134 -10.29 -12.50 -23.21
C ALA A 134 -8.84 -12.05 -23.44
N ASP A 135 -8.40 -10.97 -22.78
CA ASP A 135 -7.06 -10.40 -22.91
C ASP A 135 -6.38 -10.16 -21.54
N PRO A 136 -5.89 -11.23 -20.88
CA PRO A 136 -5.36 -11.14 -19.52
C PRO A 136 -4.02 -10.40 -19.44
N ASN A 137 -3.31 -10.26 -20.56
CA ASN A 137 -2.02 -9.57 -20.61
C ASN A 137 -2.15 -8.04 -20.56
N ARG A 138 -3.36 -7.53 -20.76
CA ARG A 138 -3.68 -6.10 -20.63
C ARG A 138 -3.86 -5.65 -19.19
N PHE A 139 -4.09 -6.58 -18.26
CA PHE A 139 -4.52 -6.25 -16.91
C PHE A 139 -3.64 -6.82 -15.81
N VAL A 140 -3.89 -6.33 -14.61
CA VAL A 140 -3.42 -6.88 -13.34
C VAL A 140 -4.63 -7.04 -12.44
N LEU A 141 -4.80 -8.23 -11.85
CA LEU A 141 -5.86 -8.52 -10.89
C LEU A 141 -5.27 -8.39 -9.48
N LYS A 142 -5.87 -7.52 -8.66
CA LYS A 142 -5.29 -7.14 -7.37
C LYS A 142 -6.24 -7.46 -6.23
N PRO A 143 -5.88 -8.34 -5.30
CA PRO A 143 -6.63 -8.53 -4.07
C PRO A 143 -6.43 -7.35 -3.10
N GLN A 144 -7.24 -7.26 -2.06
CA GLN A 144 -7.06 -6.29 -0.96
C GLN A 144 -5.91 -6.73 -0.03
N ARG A 145 -4.67 -6.69 -0.52
CA ARG A 145 -3.43 -7.03 0.19
C ARG A 145 -2.34 -5.98 -0.03
N GLU A 146 -1.36 -5.97 0.87
CA GLU A 146 -0.18 -5.11 0.84
C GLU A 146 1.10 -5.93 0.95
N GLY A 147 2.25 -5.32 0.63
CA GLY A 147 3.57 -5.94 0.84
C GLY A 147 4.20 -6.61 -0.39
N GLY A 148 3.54 -6.57 -1.55
CA GLY A 148 4.01 -7.21 -2.80
C GLY A 148 3.80 -8.73 -2.80
N GLY A 149 3.84 -9.35 -3.97
CA GLY A 149 3.68 -10.80 -4.15
C GLY A 149 2.23 -11.30 -4.17
N ASN A 150 1.24 -10.41 -4.27
CA ASN A 150 -0.19 -10.76 -4.18
C ASN A 150 -0.96 -10.57 -5.50
N ASN A 151 -0.37 -9.90 -6.48
CA ASN A 151 -1.05 -9.57 -7.72
C ASN A 151 -1.01 -10.75 -8.68
N LEU A 152 -2.09 -10.94 -9.44
CA LEU A 152 -2.21 -12.00 -10.42
C LEU A 152 -2.11 -11.41 -11.83
N TYR A 153 -1.44 -12.12 -12.72
CA TYR A 153 -1.11 -11.66 -14.08
C TYR A 153 -1.36 -12.77 -15.10
N GLY A 154 -1.67 -12.38 -16.35
CA GLY A 154 -1.70 -13.30 -17.48
C GLY A 154 -2.60 -14.51 -17.22
N GLU A 155 -2.05 -15.72 -17.40
CA GLU A 155 -2.83 -16.94 -17.30
C GLU A 155 -3.39 -17.22 -15.89
N GLU A 156 -2.66 -16.85 -14.84
CA GLU A 156 -3.16 -16.99 -13.46
C GLU A 156 -4.37 -16.08 -13.20
N LEU A 157 -4.33 -14.84 -13.72
CA LEU A 157 -5.47 -13.93 -13.69
C LEU A 157 -6.68 -14.54 -14.41
N ARG A 158 -6.48 -15.08 -15.61
CA ARG A 158 -7.55 -15.71 -16.41
C ARG A 158 -8.21 -16.84 -15.62
N GLN A 159 -7.41 -17.78 -15.12
CA GLN A 159 -7.91 -18.96 -14.39
C GLN A 159 -8.69 -18.57 -13.14
N VAL A 160 -8.19 -17.59 -12.38
CA VAL A 160 -8.89 -17.11 -11.18
C VAL A 160 -10.21 -16.44 -11.56
N LEU A 161 -10.23 -15.55 -12.56
CA LEU A 161 -11.46 -14.89 -12.99
C LEU A 161 -12.48 -15.85 -13.57
N GLU A 162 -12.08 -16.86 -14.36
CA GLU A 162 -12.99 -17.89 -14.87
C GLU A 162 -13.65 -18.67 -13.74
N LYS A 163 -12.89 -18.98 -12.67
CA LYS A 163 -13.40 -19.69 -11.50
C LYS A 163 -14.39 -18.86 -10.67
N ILE A 164 -14.10 -17.58 -10.44
CA ILE A 164 -14.88 -16.71 -9.54
C ILE A 164 -15.86 -15.80 -10.29
N ARG A 165 -15.98 -15.94 -11.62
CA ARG A 165 -16.74 -15.03 -12.49
C ARG A 165 -18.14 -14.74 -11.97
N ASP A 166 -18.87 -15.78 -11.60
CA ASP A 166 -20.26 -15.69 -11.17
C ASP A 166 -20.39 -15.72 -9.63
N SER A 167 -19.26 -15.66 -8.91
CA SER A 167 -19.20 -15.70 -7.46
C SER A 167 -19.03 -14.30 -6.86
N PRO A 168 -19.69 -13.98 -5.74
CA PRO A 168 -19.41 -12.75 -4.98
C PRO A 168 -17.94 -12.60 -4.56
N GLU A 169 -17.16 -13.67 -4.55
CA GLU A 169 -15.71 -13.64 -4.26
C GLU A 169 -14.94 -12.68 -5.18
N ARG A 170 -15.41 -12.45 -6.42
CA ARG A 170 -14.77 -11.52 -7.35
C ARG A 170 -14.69 -10.08 -6.83
N THR A 171 -15.58 -9.70 -5.91
CA THR A 171 -15.59 -8.37 -5.25
C THR A 171 -14.39 -8.13 -4.31
N SER A 172 -13.67 -9.20 -3.94
CA SER A 172 -12.42 -9.09 -3.18
C SER A 172 -11.23 -8.58 -4.00
N TYR A 173 -11.42 -8.43 -5.32
CA TYR A 173 -10.42 -7.97 -6.26
C TYR A 173 -10.83 -6.66 -6.95
N ILE A 174 -9.84 -5.94 -7.47
CA ILE A 174 -10.04 -4.94 -8.53
C ILE A 174 -9.24 -5.34 -9.77
N LEU A 175 -9.62 -4.80 -10.91
CA LEU A 175 -8.83 -4.89 -12.13
C LEU A 175 -8.15 -3.55 -12.41
N MET A 176 -6.91 -3.60 -12.89
CA MET A 176 -6.17 -2.40 -13.29
C MET A 176 -5.48 -2.64 -14.64
N ASP A 177 -5.44 -1.62 -15.50
CA ASP A 177 -4.61 -1.66 -16.71
C ASP A 177 -3.15 -1.88 -16.34
N LYS A 178 -2.50 -2.83 -17.03
CA LYS A 178 -1.08 -3.12 -16.85
C LYS A 178 -0.25 -2.02 -17.50
N ILE A 179 0.43 -1.24 -16.67
CA ILE A 179 1.42 -0.25 -17.13
C ILE A 179 2.61 -1.01 -17.75
N LYS A 180 3.06 -0.57 -18.92
CA LYS A 180 4.21 -1.12 -19.65
C LYS A 180 5.28 -0.03 -19.79
N PRO A 181 6.15 0.17 -18.79
CA PRO A 181 7.25 1.14 -18.88
C PRO A 181 8.21 0.78 -20.01
N GLN A 182 8.92 1.76 -20.55
CA GLN A 182 10.04 1.51 -21.45
C GLN A 182 11.16 0.81 -20.67
N PRO A 183 11.65 -0.35 -21.12
CA PRO A 183 12.75 -1.02 -20.45
C PRO A 183 14.09 -0.30 -20.65
N SER A 184 15.02 -0.52 -19.73
CA SER A 184 16.39 -0.03 -19.80
C SER A 184 17.36 -1.12 -19.34
N MET A 185 18.55 -1.15 -19.93
CA MET A 185 19.58 -2.10 -19.51
C MET A 185 20.24 -1.62 -18.22
N ASN A 186 20.31 -2.48 -17.21
CA ASN A 186 20.97 -2.18 -15.95
C ASN A 186 21.57 -3.46 -15.33
N TYR A 187 22.34 -3.30 -14.26
CA TYR A 187 22.88 -4.39 -13.47
C TYR A 187 22.10 -4.54 -12.16
N LEU A 188 21.65 -5.77 -11.85
CA LEU A 188 20.94 -6.06 -10.61
C LEU A 188 21.86 -6.77 -9.62
N LEU A 189 22.50 -6.01 -8.74
CA LEU A 189 23.37 -6.59 -7.72
C LEU A 189 22.56 -7.25 -6.60
N ARG A 190 22.73 -8.57 -6.43
CA ARG A 190 22.15 -9.34 -5.33
C ARG A 190 23.22 -10.17 -4.63
N ALA A 191 23.08 -10.34 -3.32
CA ALA A 191 23.98 -11.18 -2.55
C ALA A 191 23.92 -12.62 -3.09
N HIS A 192 25.09 -13.22 -3.31
CA HIS A 192 25.25 -14.60 -3.79
C HIS A 192 24.66 -14.88 -5.19
N SER A 193 24.46 -13.85 -6.01
CA SER A 193 24.08 -13.99 -7.42
C SER A 193 25.18 -13.42 -8.33
N PRO A 194 25.38 -13.99 -9.53
CA PRO A 194 26.27 -13.38 -10.51
C PRO A 194 25.77 -12.00 -10.92
N LEU A 195 26.70 -11.10 -11.27
CA LEU A 195 26.38 -9.79 -11.79
C LEU A 195 26.10 -9.91 -13.29
N GLU A 196 24.83 -9.81 -13.66
CA GLU A 196 24.39 -9.92 -15.05
C GLU A 196 23.71 -8.64 -15.50
N VAL A 197 23.88 -8.34 -16.79
CA VAL A 197 23.15 -7.27 -17.46
C VAL A 197 21.72 -7.77 -17.69
N SER A 198 20.72 -7.01 -17.23
CA SER A 198 19.32 -7.36 -17.38
C SER A 198 18.53 -6.21 -17.98
N GLU A 199 17.51 -6.55 -18.77
CA GLU A 199 16.49 -5.60 -19.18
C GLU A 199 15.57 -5.33 -17.99
N CYS A 200 15.49 -4.06 -17.57
CA CYS A 200 14.89 -3.66 -16.31
C CYS A 200 13.79 -2.62 -16.50
N ILE A 201 12.85 -2.62 -15.55
CA ILE A 201 11.85 -1.57 -15.37
C ILE A 201 11.90 -1.04 -13.94
N SER A 202 11.62 0.25 -13.79
CA SER A 202 11.67 0.93 -12.50
C SER A 202 10.30 1.47 -12.07
N GLU A 203 10.06 1.48 -10.77
CA GLU A 203 8.86 2.01 -10.13
C GLU A 203 9.27 3.10 -9.13
N LEU A 204 8.89 4.35 -9.43
CA LEU A 204 9.18 5.51 -8.58
C LEU A 204 8.11 5.68 -7.52
N GLY A 205 8.51 5.61 -6.25
CA GLY A 205 7.71 5.99 -5.10
C GLY A 205 8.11 7.35 -4.54
N ILE A 206 7.13 8.16 -4.16
CA ILE A 206 7.32 9.45 -3.47
C ILE A 206 6.79 9.33 -2.05
N PHE A 207 7.61 9.65 -1.05
CA PHE A 207 7.17 9.66 0.34
C PHE A 207 6.37 10.93 0.62
N GLY A 208 5.15 10.78 1.13
CA GLY A 208 4.35 11.88 1.68
C GLY A 208 4.32 11.82 3.20
N VAL A 209 4.45 12.98 3.85
CA VAL A 209 4.32 13.10 5.31
C VAL A 209 3.31 14.20 5.62
N TYR A 210 2.29 13.85 6.42
CA TYR A 210 1.32 14.81 6.91
C TYR A 210 1.04 14.63 8.40
N VAL A 211 0.66 15.73 9.06
CA VAL A 211 0.19 15.76 10.45
C VAL A 211 -1.01 16.69 10.52
N ARG A 212 -2.06 16.27 11.23
CA ARG A 212 -3.24 17.08 11.49
C ARG A 212 -3.56 17.15 12.97
N GLN A 213 -4.08 18.29 13.42
CA GLN A 213 -4.68 18.45 14.73
C GLN A 213 -6.17 18.73 14.54
N GLY A 214 -7.01 17.75 14.87
CA GLY A 214 -8.43 17.81 14.51
C GLY A 214 -8.60 17.88 12.98
N LYS A 215 -9.15 18.99 12.49
CA LYS A 215 -9.33 19.27 11.05
C LYS A 215 -8.20 20.12 10.45
N GLU A 216 -7.31 20.65 11.28
CA GLU A 216 -6.23 21.54 10.84
C GLU A 216 -5.03 20.73 10.35
N MET A 217 -4.54 21.05 9.15
CA MET A 217 -3.32 20.46 8.60
C MET A 217 -2.10 21.23 9.11
N VAL A 218 -1.35 20.61 10.03
CA VAL A 218 -0.15 21.20 10.64
C VAL A 218 1.09 20.95 9.78
N MET A 219 1.12 19.83 9.05
CA MET A 219 2.18 19.49 8.12
C MET A 219 1.61 18.72 6.93
N ASN A 220 2.10 19.01 5.73
CA ASN A 220 1.84 18.25 4.51
C ASN A 220 3.01 18.48 3.54
N LYS A 221 3.89 17.49 3.37
CA LYS A 221 5.14 17.63 2.62
C LYS A 221 5.48 16.37 1.83
N ALA A 222 6.11 16.55 0.67
CA ALA A 222 6.91 15.51 0.05
C ALA A 222 8.21 15.33 0.85
N ALA A 223 8.56 14.09 1.16
CA ALA A 223 9.62 13.73 2.11
C ALA A 223 10.68 12.81 1.47
N GLY A 224 10.96 13.02 0.18
CA GLY A 224 11.92 12.25 -0.59
C GLY A 224 11.26 11.19 -1.48
N HIS A 225 12.08 10.29 -2.00
CA HIS A 225 11.68 9.30 -2.99
C HIS A 225 12.37 7.95 -2.74
N LEU A 226 11.86 6.93 -3.42
CA LEU A 226 12.43 5.59 -3.50
C LEU A 226 12.22 5.09 -4.92
N LEU A 227 13.29 4.77 -5.64
CA LEU A 227 13.19 4.04 -6.89
C LEU A 227 13.46 2.56 -6.61
N ARG A 228 12.59 1.70 -7.14
CA ARG A 228 12.77 0.24 -7.11
C ARG A 228 12.88 -0.24 -8.54
N THR A 229 13.90 -1.03 -8.83
CA THR A 229 14.15 -1.55 -10.17
C THR A 229 14.11 -3.07 -10.14
N LYS A 230 13.50 -3.69 -11.14
CA LYS A 230 13.44 -5.15 -11.29
C LYS A 230 13.68 -5.54 -12.74
N ALA A 231 14.08 -6.78 -12.94
CA ALA A 231 14.17 -7.38 -14.26
C ALA A 231 12.76 -7.56 -14.86
N ILE A 232 12.64 -7.46 -16.18
CA ILE A 232 11.37 -7.45 -16.90
C ILE A 232 10.60 -8.78 -16.81
N GLU A 233 11.31 -9.90 -16.65
CA GLU A 233 10.75 -11.25 -16.52
C GLU A 233 9.91 -11.42 -15.25
N HIS A 234 10.10 -10.56 -14.25
CA HIS A 234 9.34 -10.61 -13.02
C HIS A 234 8.04 -9.80 -13.13
N ALA A 235 6.90 -10.49 -13.05
CA ALA A 235 5.58 -9.87 -13.10
C ALA A 235 5.29 -8.99 -11.86
N ASP A 236 5.56 -9.49 -10.65
CA ASP A 236 5.42 -8.72 -9.41
C ASP A 236 6.73 -8.01 -9.00
N GLY A 237 6.73 -7.25 -7.91
CA GLY A 237 7.88 -6.49 -7.42
C GLY A 237 8.06 -6.57 -5.90
N GLY A 238 8.87 -5.65 -5.38
CA GLY A 238 9.13 -5.54 -3.94
C GLY A 238 10.54 -5.96 -3.54
N VAL A 239 11.21 -5.10 -2.77
CA VAL A 239 12.56 -5.37 -2.26
C VAL A 239 12.51 -6.42 -1.15
N ALA A 240 11.55 -6.29 -0.23
CA ALA A 240 11.35 -7.26 0.86
C ALA A 240 10.93 -8.65 0.34
N ALA A 241 10.29 -8.72 -0.83
CA ALA A 241 9.93 -9.96 -1.50
C ALA A 241 11.09 -10.58 -2.31
N GLY A 242 12.27 -9.93 -2.34
CA GLY A 242 13.45 -10.41 -3.06
C GLY A 242 13.42 -10.17 -4.58
N VAL A 243 12.40 -9.49 -5.12
CA VAL A 243 12.21 -9.31 -6.56
C VAL A 243 12.82 -8.03 -7.10
N ALA A 244 12.67 -6.90 -6.41
CA ALA A 244 13.27 -5.62 -6.83
C ALA A 244 14.57 -5.34 -6.07
N VAL A 245 15.42 -4.50 -6.64
CA VAL A 245 16.57 -3.87 -5.96
C VAL A 245 16.26 -2.38 -5.72
N LEU A 246 17.03 -1.76 -4.82
CA LEU A 246 17.00 -0.32 -4.59
C LEU A 246 17.73 0.40 -5.73
N ASP A 247 17.22 1.54 -6.14
CA ASP A 247 17.77 2.35 -7.21
C ASP A 247 17.60 3.86 -6.90
N THR A 248 18.16 4.73 -7.74
CA THR A 248 18.03 6.19 -7.67
C THR A 248 17.68 6.78 -9.03
N PRO A 249 16.73 7.72 -9.12
CA PRO A 249 16.36 8.31 -10.40
C PRO A 249 17.49 9.21 -10.92
N TYR A 250 17.95 8.95 -12.15
CA TYR A 250 18.80 9.87 -12.91
C TYR A 250 17.91 10.75 -13.79
N LEU A 251 17.95 12.07 -13.58
CA LEU A 251 17.17 13.02 -14.36
C LEU A 251 17.82 13.20 -15.74
N VAL A 252 17.05 12.95 -16.80
CA VAL A 252 17.47 13.05 -18.21
C VAL A 252 16.88 14.27 -18.91
#